data_AF-A0A7J3Z8P3-F1
#
_entry.id   AF-A0A7J3Z8P3-F1
#
_cell.length_a   1.000
_cell.length_b   1.000
_cell.length_c   1.000
_cell.angle_alpha   90.00
_cell.angle_beta   90.00
_cell.angle_gamma   90.00
#
_symmetry.space_group_name_H-M   'P 1'
#
loop_
_entity.id
_entity.type
_entity.pdbx_description
1 polymer ?
#
loop_
_entity_poly.entity_id
_entity_poly.type
_entity_poly.pdbx_seq_one_letter_code
_entity_poly.pdbx_strand_id
1 'polypeptide(L)'
;MTTNPSILTAILVGASTIAFENLFLVKKKRFTGSSRANRRISRFAKKQLLVHGLPRAIRHGVRVVLVDPKGTTSSAEHREAMLKHGLDKHTASAYLIALKGLVTESHKLP
;
A
#
# COMPACT_ATOMS: atom_id res chain seq x y z
N MET A 1 -4.65 4.56 21.01
CA MET A 1 -4.00 4.95 19.73
C MET A 1 -3.04 3.85 19.32
N THR A 2 -3.45 2.90 18.48
CA THR A 2 -2.56 1.80 18.07
C THR A 2 -1.57 2.31 17.02
N THR A 3 -0.29 2.24 17.34
CA THR A 3 0.83 2.39 16.41
C THR A 3 0.67 1.35 15.31
N ASN A 4 0.69 1.77 14.04
CA ASN A 4 0.81 0.81 12.93
C ASN A 4 2.31 0.43 12.85
N PRO A 5 2.70 -0.80 13.26
CA PRO A 5 4.11 -1.17 13.36
C PRO A 5 4.84 -1.04 12.03
N SER A 6 4.16 -1.21 10.90
CA SER A 6 4.75 -1.14 9.56
C SER A 6 5.43 0.19 9.25
N ILE A 7 4.87 1.32 9.71
CA ILE A 7 5.46 2.66 9.46
C ILE A 7 6.68 2.88 10.34
N LEU A 8 6.64 2.40 11.59
CA LEU A 8 7.78 2.49 12.49
C LEU A 8 8.93 1.61 12.02
N THR A 9 8.63 0.42 11.50
CA THR A 9 9.62 -0.46 10.89
C THR A 9 10.28 0.23 9.69
N ALA A 10 9.50 0.87 8.81
CA ALA A 10 10.04 1.60 7.66
C ALA A 10 10.99 2.73 8.08
N ILE A 11 10.64 3.47 9.13
CA ILE A 11 11.51 4.51 9.71
C ILE A 11 12.79 3.90 10.29
N LEU A 12 12.67 2.81 11.04
CA LEU A 12 13.80 2.15 11.69
C LEU A 12 14.83 1.64 10.68
N VAL A 13 14.39 1.12 9.54
CA VAL A 13 15.28 0.66 8.46
C VAL A 13 15.82 1.81 7.60
N GLY A 14 15.50 3.07 7.93
CA GLY A 14 16.00 4.25 7.23
C GLY A 14 15.31 4.54 5.89
N ALA A 15 14.09 4.02 5.66
CA ALA A 15 13.38 4.29 4.42
C ALA A 15 12.95 5.75 4.32
N SER A 16 13.42 6.45 3.29
CA SER A 16 13.05 7.85 3.01
C SER A 16 11.69 8.00 2.33
N THR A 17 11.22 6.94 1.68
CA THR A 17 9.97 6.90 0.92
C THR A 17 9.23 5.59 1.18
N ILE A 18 7.91 5.66 1.36
CA ILE A 18 7.01 4.50 1.47
C ILE A 18 6.02 4.54 0.31
N ALA A 19 5.97 3.46 -0.46
CA ALA A 19 4.95 3.25 -1.49
C ALA A 19 3.75 2.50 -0.90
N PHE A 20 2.57 3.09 -1.01
CA PHE A 20 1.29 2.43 -0.73
C PHE A 20 0.53 2.24 -2.03
N GLU A 21 -0.29 1.19 -2.08
CA GLU A 21 -1.30 1.08 -3.14
C GLU A 21 -2.20 2.32 -3.13
N ASN A 22 -2.54 2.83 -4.31
CA ASN A 22 -3.50 3.90 -4.50
C ASN A 22 -4.90 3.32 -4.38
N LEU A 23 -5.36 3.27 -3.14
CA LEU A 23 -6.63 2.66 -2.79
C LEU A 23 -7.85 3.49 -3.24
N PHE A 24 -7.65 4.72 -3.73
CA PHE A 24 -8.72 5.51 -4.36
C PHE A 24 -9.15 4.93 -5.71
N LEU A 25 -8.26 4.20 -6.38
CA LEU A 25 -8.53 3.55 -7.67
C LEU A 25 -9.23 2.19 -7.52
N VAL A 26 -9.22 1.61 -6.32
CA VAL A 26 -9.82 0.29 -6.07
C VAL A 26 -11.31 0.43 -5.70
N LYS A 27 -12.19 -0.40 -6.30
CA LYS A 27 -13.65 -0.39 -6.08
C LYS A 27 -14.02 -0.22 -4.59
N LYS A 28 -14.74 0.86 -4.28
CA LYS A 28 -15.37 1.08 -2.96
C LYS A 28 -16.57 0.14 -2.82
N LYS A 29 -16.62 -0.64 -1.72
CA LYS A 29 -17.83 -1.39 -1.37
C LYS A 29 -18.90 -0.41 -0.88
N ARG A 30 -20.12 -0.50 -1.44
CA ARG A 30 -21.28 0.27 -0.98
C ARG A 30 -21.82 -0.33 0.32
N PHE A 31 -22.35 0.51 1.20
CA PHE A 31 -23.08 0.03 2.36
C PHE A 31 -24.29 -0.80 1.93
N THR A 32 -24.61 -1.82 2.70
CA THR A 32 -25.72 -2.74 2.48
C THR A 32 -26.72 -2.66 3.62
N GLY A 33 -27.82 -3.41 3.58
CA GLY A 33 -28.75 -3.48 4.72
C GLY A 33 -28.19 -4.16 5.98
N SER A 34 -27.01 -4.80 5.90
CA SER A 34 -26.44 -5.56 7.02
C SER A 34 -25.46 -4.71 7.84
N SER A 35 -25.80 -4.45 9.11
CA SER A 35 -24.93 -3.76 10.07
C SER A 35 -23.55 -4.44 10.22
N ARG A 36 -23.49 -5.78 10.21
CA ARG A 36 -22.21 -6.52 10.28
C ARG A 36 -21.36 -6.30 9.04
N ALA A 37 -21.95 -6.32 7.85
CA ALA A 37 -21.25 -6.02 6.60
C ALA A 37 -20.76 -4.56 6.59
N ASN A 38 -21.61 -3.63 7.00
CA ASN A 38 -21.28 -2.20 7.08
C ASN A 38 -20.15 -1.91 8.08
N ARG A 39 -20.09 -2.66 9.19
CA ARG A 39 -18.97 -2.59 10.13
C ARG A 39 -17.66 -3.02 9.49
N ARG A 40 -17.65 -4.12 8.71
CA ARG A 40 -16.47 -4.61 7.99
C ARG A 40 -16.03 -3.64 6.89
N ILE A 41 -16.99 -3.06 6.17
CA ILE A 41 -16.74 -2.02 5.15
C ILE A 41 -16.13 -0.77 5.82
N SER A 42 -16.66 -0.35 6.97
CA SER A 42 -16.18 0.83 7.71
C SER A 42 -14.81 0.64 8.35
N ARG A 43 -14.53 -0.56 8.88
CA ARG A 43 -13.24 -0.91 9.50
C ARG A 43 -12.22 -1.46 8.51
N PHE A 44 -12.54 -1.45 7.22
CA PHE A 44 -11.68 -2.00 6.20
C PHE A 44 -10.29 -1.36 6.27
N ALA A 45 -9.25 -2.20 6.23
CA ALA A 45 -7.86 -1.80 6.38
C ALA A 45 -7.48 -0.59 5.50
N LYS A 46 -8.10 -0.48 4.31
CA LYS A 46 -7.93 0.64 3.39
C LYS A 46 -8.32 2.01 3.96
N LYS A 47 -9.46 2.09 4.65
CA LYS A 47 -9.90 3.33 5.29
C LYS A 47 -8.98 3.67 6.46
N GLN A 48 -8.56 2.67 7.22
CA GLN A 48 -7.66 2.84 8.36
C GLN A 48 -6.25 3.29 7.94
N LEU A 49 -5.74 2.77 6.82
CA LEU A 49 -4.43 3.17 6.26
C LEU A 49 -4.43 4.62 5.79
N LEU A 50 -5.49 5.08 5.13
CA LEU A 50 -5.63 6.49 4.73
C LEU A 50 -5.78 7.42 5.94
N VAL A 51 -6.58 7.03 6.94
CA VAL A 51 -6.87 7.88 8.11
C VAL A 51 -5.68 7.94 9.09
N HIS A 52 -4.93 6.85 9.24
CA HIS A 52 -3.88 6.76 10.26
C HIS A 52 -2.46 6.62 9.70
N GLY A 53 -2.31 5.98 8.55
CA GLY A 53 -1.00 5.69 7.97
C GLY A 53 -0.38 6.89 7.27
N LEU A 54 -1.13 7.53 6.37
CA LEU A 54 -0.67 8.71 5.62
C LEU A 54 -0.25 9.88 6.54
N PRO A 55 -1.11 10.37 7.45
CA PRO A 55 -0.74 11.50 8.31
C PRO A 55 0.45 11.19 9.23
N ARG A 56 0.62 9.93 9.60
CA ARG A 56 1.73 9.49 10.46
C ARG A 56 3.05 9.45 9.70
N ALA A 57 3.08 8.87 8.51
CA ALA A 57 4.27 8.85 7.67
C ALA A 57 4.76 10.28 7.36
N ILE A 58 3.84 11.18 7.00
CA ILE A 58 4.13 12.60 6.77
C ILE A 58 4.67 13.26 8.05
N ARG A 59 4.08 13.01 9.22
CA ARG A 59 4.55 13.54 10.51
C ARG A 59 6.00 13.16 10.81
N HIS A 60 6.43 11.97 10.37
CA HIS A 60 7.80 11.49 10.56
C HIS A 60 8.75 11.89 9.42
N GLY A 61 8.34 12.80 8.52
CA GLY A 61 9.18 13.27 7.41
C GLY A 61 9.39 12.23 6.30
N VAL A 62 8.64 11.14 6.30
CA VAL A 62 8.73 10.08 5.30
C VAL A 62 7.84 10.44 4.12
N ARG A 63 8.39 10.41 2.90
CA ARG A 63 7.61 10.64 1.69
C ARG A 63 6.65 9.47 1.47
N VAL A 64 5.44 9.79 1.02
CA VAL A 64 4.42 8.78 0.71
C VAL A 64 4.06 8.84 -0.76
N VAL A 65 4.14 7.70 -1.43
CA VAL A 65 3.78 7.55 -2.84
C VAL A 65 2.55 6.65 -2.94
N LEU A 66 1.54 7.10 -3.68
CA LEU A 66 0.37 6.29 -3.97
C LEU A 66 0.50 5.70 -5.38
N VAL A 67 0.54 4.37 -5.46
CA VAL A 67 0.85 3.61 -6.68
C VAL A 67 -0.38 2.84 -7.17
N ASP A 68 -0.74 2.94 -8.44
CA ASP A 68 -1.85 2.14 -8.98
C ASP A 68 -1.59 0.63 -8.81
N PRO A 69 -2.45 -0.10 -8.05
CA PRO A 69 -2.29 -1.54 -7.83
C PRO A 69 -2.64 -2.39 -9.06
N LYS A 70 -3.08 -1.81 -10.18
CA LYS A 70 -3.39 -2.59 -11.38
C LYS A 70 -2.20 -3.46 -11.80
N GLY A 71 -2.40 -4.77 -11.87
CA GLY A 71 -1.37 -5.72 -12.28
C GLY A 71 -0.32 -6.05 -11.20
N THR A 72 -0.62 -5.91 -9.90
CA THR A 72 0.36 -6.24 -8.83
C THR A 72 0.11 -7.57 -8.13
N THR A 73 -1.04 -8.22 -8.33
CA THR A 73 -1.42 -9.47 -7.62
C THR A 73 -1.73 -10.65 -8.57
N SER A 74 -1.85 -10.40 -9.88
CA SER A 74 -2.24 -11.43 -10.86
C SER A 74 -1.73 -11.12 -12.26
N SER A 75 -0.46 -10.72 -12.38
CA SER A 75 0.18 -10.41 -13.67
C SER A 75 1.32 -11.38 -13.98
N ALA A 76 1.80 -11.37 -15.23
CA ALA A 76 2.97 -12.15 -15.62
C ALA A 76 4.20 -11.72 -14.82
N GLU A 77 4.37 -10.42 -14.61
CA GLU A 77 5.45 -9.82 -13.81
C GLU A 77 5.36 -10.25 -12.34
N HIS A 78 4.15 -10.41 -11.81
CA HIS A 78 3.95 -10.92 -10.44
C HIS A 78 4.41 -12.38 -10.32
N ARG A 79 4.03 -13.23 -11.29
CA ARG A 79 4.48 -14.62 -11.33
C ARG A 79 5.99 -14.72 -11.52
N GLU A 80 6.55 -13.88 -12.40
CA GLU A 80 8.00 -13.82 -12.63
C GLU A 80 8.74 -13.38 -11.37
N ALA A 81 8.27 -12.33 -10.67
CA ALA A 81 8.88 -11.87 -9.43
C ALA A 81 8.87 -12.96 -8.34
N MET A 82 7.78 -13.72 -8.23
CA MET A 82 7.70 -14.86 -7.30
C MET A 82 8.72 -15.95 -7.65
N LEU A 83 8.84 -16.32 -8.93
CA LEU A 83 9.74 -17.40 -9.37
C LEU A 83 11.21 -16.98 -9.30
N LYS A 84 11.55 -15.79 -9.81
CA LYS A 84 12.91 -15.27 -9.90
C LYS A 84 13.52 -14.97 -8.54
N HIS A 85 12.71 -14.46 -7.61
CA HIS A 85 13.18 -14.01 -6.30
C HIS A 85 12.71 -14.91 -5.15
N GLY A 86 11.99 -16.00 -5.43
CA GLY A 86 11.48 -16.92 -4.41
C GLY A 86 10.45 -16.29 -3.45
N LEU A 87 9.77 -15.23 -3.88
CA LEU A 87 8.88 -14.45 -3.02
C LEU A 87 7.50 -15.12 -2.89
N ASP A 88 6.90 -15.04 -1.71
CA ASP A 88 5.49 -15.39 -1.55
C ASP A 88 4.58 -14.35 -2.23
N LYS A 89 3.30 -14.70 -2.41
CA LYS A 89 2.32 -13.86 -3.13
C LYS A 89 2.20 -12.44 -2.57
N HIS A 90 2.31 -12.26 -1.26
CA HIS A 90 2.17 -10.97 -0.60
C HIS A 90 3.45 -10.16 -0.76
N THR A 91 4.61 -10.79 -0.54
CA THR A 91 5.91 -10.12 -0.70
C THR A 91 6.14 -9.72 -2.16
N ALA A 92 5.78 -10.56 -3.14
CA ALA A 92 5.85 -10.22 -4.55
C ALA A 92 4.96 -9.01 -4.90
N SER A 93 3.75 -8.93 -4.33
CA SER A 93 2.87 -7.77 -4.53
C SER A 93 3.49 -6.49 -3.97
N ALA A 94 4.05 -6.56 -2.75
CA ALA A 94 4.72 -5.42 -2.10
C ALA A 94 5.97 -4.97 -2.88
N TYR A 95 6.75 -5.93 -3.39
CA TYR A 95 7.92 -5.68 -4.22
C TYR A 95 7.55 -4.92 -5.50
N LEU A 96 6.53 -5.37 -6.23
CA LEU A 96 6.06 -4.67 -7.44
C LEU A 96 5.52 -3.26 -7.15
N ILE A 97 4.85 -3.07 -6.01
CA ILE A 97 4.40 -1.73 -5.57
C ILE A 97 5.58 -0.82 -5.29
N ALA A 98 6.63 -1.31 -4.64
CA ALA A 98 7.84 -0.54 -4.41
C ALA A 98 8.52 -0.15 -5.72
N LEU A 99 8.69 -1.10 -6.66
CA LEU A 99 9.28 -0.83 -7.98
C LEU A 99 8.49 0.24 -8.76
N LYS A 100 7.16 0.11 -8.82
CA LYS A 100 6.30 1.10 -9.47
C LYS A 100 6.34 2.45 -8.76
N GLY A 101 6.48 2.45 -7.43
CA GLY A 101 6.66 3.67 -6.63
C GLY A 101 7.93 4.43 -7.03
N LEU A 102 9.04 3.72 -7.22
CA LEU A 102 10.29 4.32 -7.69
C LEU A 102 10.13 4.97 -9.07
N VAL A 103 9.49 4.27 -10.02
CA VAL A 103 9.22 4.83 -11.36
C VAL A 103 8.32 6.07 -11.28
N THR A 104 7.29 6.03 -10.43
CA THR A 104 6.36 7.15 -10.25
C THR A 104 7.05 8.39 -9.68
N GLU A 105 7.98 8.20 -8.75
CA GLU A 105 8.77 9.31 -8.18
C GLU A 105 9.79 9.86 -9.17
N SER A 106 10.46 8.99 -9.94
CA SER A 106 11.42 9.43 -10.97
C SER A 106 10.78 10.27 -12.06
N HIS A 107 9.51 10.03 -12.39
CA HIS A 107 8.75 10.84 -13.37
C HIS A 107 8.19 12.16 -12.79
N LYS A 108 8.41 12.44 -11.50
CA LYS A 108 8.02 13.71 -10.84
C LYS A 108 9.21 14.64 -10.58
N LEU A 109 10.43 14.21 -10.92
CA LEU A 109 11.59 15.08 -10.92
C LEU A 109 11.61 15.86 -12.25
N PRO A 110 11.78 17.20 -12.22
CA PRO A 110 11.87 18.02 -13.42
C PRO A 110 13.10 17.68 -14.27
#